data_AF-A0A9W7BUG1-F1
#
_entry.id   AF-A0A9W7BUG1-F1
#
_cell.length_a   1.000
_cell.length_b   1.000
_cell.length_c   1.000
_cell.angle_alpha   90.00
_cell.angle_beta   90.00
_cell.angle_gamma   90.00
#
_symmetry.space_group_name_H-M   'P 1'
#
loop_
_entity.id
_entity.type
_entity.pdbx_description
1 polymer ?
#
loop_
_entity_poly.entity_id
_entity_poly.type
_entity_poly.pdbx_seq_one_letter_code
_entity_poly.pdbx_strand_id
1 'polypeptide(L)'
;MFSRYSFLSKFPLSPTSLRDSRRHFTNPSLKYPKRIIIARHGESKGNISANAYVTTPDWLIPLSNTGAAQSRQLGSRLSNLISSESCYFYTSPYLRTKQTLSYILKTLPPSQILGIREEPRLTEQQFGNFQNVNSINSAKNERIKYGRFYYRFPEGESGLDVYNRCSSFVNTLYRDFSDEDVITSDDSNIFIMTHGLTMRLLIMRFFHYNVADFERSENSRNCGVVVLERREDYMELEERRAKLSRIYDITRESRKLINFPKAGIVNYADMVSEVSREGLTSFAEPAEHIKYWTDKTKVKWKTPF
;
A
#
# COMPACT_ATOMS: atom_id res chain seq x y z
N MET A 1 9.76 -75.69 -15.30
CA MET A 1 9.75 -75.17 -13.92
C MET A 1 8.49 -74.35 -13.73
N PHE A 2 7.64 -74.78 -12.78
CA PHE A 2 6.53 -74.10 -12.07
C PHE A 2 5.90 -72.83 -12.70
N SER A 3 4.63 -72.81 -13.14
CA SER A 3 3.36 -72.79 -12.34
C SER A 3 3.26 -71.49 -11.52
N ARG A 4 2.26 -70.60 -11.60
CA ARG A 4 0.78 -70.69 -11.36
C ARG A 4 0.33 -69.21 -11.16
N TYR A 5 -0.76 -68.62 -11.63
CA TYR A 5 -2.18 -68.87 -11.35
C TYR A 5 -3.06 -67.95 -12.23
N SER A 6 -4.18 -68.50 -12.71
CA SER A 6 -5.37 -67.81 -13.18
C SER A 6 -6.10 -67.08 -12.04
N PHE A 7 -6.91 -66.06 -12.32
CA PHE A 7 -8.37 -66.12 -12.07
C PHE A 7 -9.07 -64.87 -12.63
N LEU A 8 -9.92 -65.09 -13.63
CA LEU A 8 -11.05 -64.22 -13.93
C LEU A 8 -12.12 -64.47 -12.87
N SER A 9 -12.61 -63.42 -12.22
CA SER A 9 -13.94 -63.42 -11.60
C SER A 9 -14.68 -62.14 -11.97
N LYS A 10 -15.74 -62.33 -12.75
CA LYS A 10 -16.83 -61.38 -12.99
C LYS A 10 -17.61 -61.17 -11.69
N PHE A 11 -18.09 -59.96 -11.42
CA PHE A 11 -19.43 -59.65 -10.87
C PHE A 11 -19.63 -58.10 -10.79
N PRO A 12 -20.87 -57.59 -10.72
CA PRO A 12 -21.45 -56.70 -11.73
C PRO A 12 -21.36 -55.22 -11.39
N LEU A 13 -21.36 -54.35 -12.41
CA LEU A 13 -21.61 -52.92 -12.24
C LEU A 13 -23.09 -52.72 -11.86
N SER A 14 -23.37 -52.47 -10.58
CA SER A 14 -24.68 -51.99 -10.14
C SER A 14 -24.81 -50.49 -10.47
N PRO A 15 -25.88 -50.04 -11.15
CA PRO A 15 -26.11 -48.62 -11.39
C PRO A 15 -26.78 -48.00 -10.16
N THR A 16 -25.98 -47.64 -9.14
CA THR A 16 -26.51 -46.97 -7.95
C THR A 16 -25.56 -45.93 -7.39
N SER A 17 -26.04 -44.68 -7.41
CA SER A 17 -25.53 -43.48 -6.72
C SER A 17 -24.33 -42.73 -7.34
N LEU A 18 -24.46 -42.35 -8.61
CA LEU A 18 -23.93 -41.06 -9.07
C LEU A 18 -24.84 -39.91 -8.60
N ARG A 19 -24.98 -39.72 -7.28
CA ARG A 19 -25.59 -38.52 -6.69
C ARG A 19 -24.85 -38.18 -5.41
N ASP A 20 -24.50 -36.89 -5.29
CA ASP A 20 -23.87 -36.23 -4.15
C ASP A 20 -22.37 -36.38 -3.94
N SER A 21 -21.63 -35.76 -4.86
CA SER A 21 -20.38 -35.08 -4.52
C SER A 21 -20.36 -33.65 -5.08
N ARG A 22 -21.49 -32.93 -4.98
CA ARG A 22 -21.42 -31.47 -4.92
C ARG A 22 -20.93 -31.10 -3.52
N ARG A 23 -19.62 -31.23 -3.29
CA ARG A 23 -18.99 -30.35 -2.30
C ARG A 23 -19.28 -28.95 -2.82
N HIS A 24 -20.25 -28.27 -2.23
CA HIS A 24 -20.32 -26.83 -2.30
C HIS A 24 -18.95 -26.36 -1.83
N PHE A 25 -18.07 -26.00 -2.76
CA PHE A 25 -16.97 -25.10 -2.47
C PHE A 25 -17.66 -23.80 -2.06
N THR A 26 -18.05 -23.71 -0.78
CA THR A 26 -18.36 -22.44 -0.16
C THR A 26 -17.07 -21.64 -0.29
N ASN A 27 -17.08 -20.67 -1.19
CA ASN A 27 -16.00 -19.70 -1.29
C ASN A 27 -15.76 -19.21 0.15
N PRO A 28 -14.56 -19.34 0.74
CA PRO A 28 -14.34 -18.93 2.11
C PRO A 28 -14.79 -17.48 2.24
N SER A 29 -15.75 -17.22 3.14
CA SER A 29 -16.30 -15.90 3.36
C SER A 29 -15.16 -14.93 3.67
N LEU A 30 -15.07 -13.84 2.92
CA LEU A 30 -14.03 -12.83 3.13
C LEU A 30 -14.18 -12.25 4.54
N LYS A 31 -13.08 -12.22 5.30
CA LYS A 31 -13.03 -11.57 6.60
C LYS A 31 -12.27 -10.26 6.42
N TYR A 32 -12.99 -9.15 6.27
CA TYR A 32 -12.35 -7.85 6.11
C TYR A 32 -11.69 -7.43 7.43
N PRO A 33 -10.38 -7.12 7.48
CA PRO A 33 -9.74 -6.64 8.70
C PRO A 33 -10.43 -5.36 9.20
N LYS A 34 -10.48 -5.19 10.51
CA LYS A 34 -11.00 -3.97 11.17
C LYS A 34 -10.31 -2.73 10.63
N ARG A 35 -8.98 -2.80 10.49
CA ARG A 35 -8.16 -1.72 9.95
C ARG A 35 -7.08 -2.22 9.00
N ILE A 36 -6.79 -1.39 8.01
CA ILE A 36 -5.57 -1.47 7.21
C ILE A 36 -4.75 -0.23 7.52
N ILE A 37 -3.59 -0.42 8.15
CA ILE A 37 -2.73 0.62 8.70
C ILE A 37 -1.48 0.70 7.82
N ILE A 38 -1.32 1.78 7.08
CA ILE A 38 -0.20 1.97 6.14
C ILE A 38 0.75 3.00 6.74
N ALA A 39 2.02 2.64 6.91
CA ALA A 39 3.00 3.49 7.54
C ALA A 39 4.24 3.71 6.65
N ARG A 40 4.75 4.96 6.66
CA ARG A 40 6.04 5.31 6.08
C ARG A 40 7.17 5.00 7.07
N HIS A 41 8.29 4.48 6.59
CA HIS A 41 9.49 4.28 7.42
C HIS A 41 9.98 5.55 8.14
N GLY A 42 10.74 5.36 9.24
CA GLY A 42 11.43 6.42 9.97
C GLY A 42 12.51 7.13 9.13
N GLU A 43 13.00 8.28 9.56
CA GLU A 43 14.05 9.01 8.84
C GLU A 43 15.26 8.12 8.53
N SER A 44 15.67 8.08 7.26
CA SER A 44 16.86 7.34 6.82
C SER A 44 18.04 8.25 6.55
N LYS A 45 19.24 7.68 6.46
CA LYS A 45 20.44 8.41 6.01
C LYS A 45 20.23 9.05 4.62
N GLY A 46 19.42 8.42 3.75
CA GLY A 46 19.02 8.97 2.46
C GLY A 46 18.01 10.13 2.54
N ASN A 47 17.25 10.26 3.63
CA ASN A 47 16.43 11.45 3.87
C ASN A 47 17.29 12.64 4.32
N ILE A 48 18.39 12.39 5.04
CA ILE A 48 19.31 13.44 5.50
C ILE A 48 20.18 13.94 4.34
N SER A 49 20.73 13.03 3.54
CA SER A 49 21.66 13.38 2.47
C SER A 49 21.49 12.51 1.24
N ALA A 50 21.44 13.16 0.07
CA ALA A 50 21.43 12.49 -1.22
C ALA A 50 22.69 11.65 -1.47
N ASN A 51 23.80 11.94 -0.79
CA ASN A 51 25.06 11.19 -0.90
C ASN A 51 24.89 9.71 -0.52
N ALA A 52 23.95 9.40 0.38
CA ALA A 52 23.70 8.01 0.78
C ALA A 52 23.27 7.12 -0.39
N TYR A 53 22.61 7.68 -1.41
CA TYR A 53 22.20 6.96 -2.62
C TYR A 53 23.37 6.66 -3.58
N VAL A 54 24.51 7.31 -3.39
CA VAL A 54 25.72 7.09 -4.19
C VAL A 54 26.63 6.06 -3.52
N THR A 55 26.76 6.14 -2.19
CA THR A 55 27.69 5.28 -1.43
C THR A 55 27.07 3.96 -0.98
N THR A 56 25.75 3.82 -1.05
CA THR A 56 25.03 2.67 -0.50
C THR A 56 23.86 2.30 -1.42
N PRO A 57 23.71 1.01 -1.80
CA PRO A 57 22.53 0.57 -2.52
C PRO A 57 21.26 0.98 -1.78
N ASP A 58 20.26 1.54 -2.47
CA ASP A 58 19.09 2.16 -1.82
C ASP A 58 18.40 1.22 -0.81
N TRP A 59 18.25 -0.05 -1.18
CA TRP A 59 17.64 -1.06 -0.32
C TRP A 59 18.40 -1.34 0.98
N LEU A 60 19.69 -0.99 1.06
CA LEU A 60 20.55 -1.11 2.24
C LEU A 60 20.70 0.19 3.02
N ILE A 61 20.13 1.32 2.57
CA ILE A 61 20.24 2.59 3.31
C ILE A 61 19.54 2.45 4.67
N PRO A 62 20.26 2.63 5.80
CA PRO A 62 19.71 2.45 7.13
C PRO A 62 18.95 3.68 7.64
N LEU A 63 18.22 3.50 8.74
CA LEU A 63 17.66 4.57 9.54
C LEU A 63 18.76 5.49 10.13
N SER A 64 18.38 6.73 10.39
CA SER A 64 19.13 7.61 11.29
C SER A 64 18.78 7.32 12.76
N ASN A 65 19.51 7.93 13.70
CA ASN A 65 19.16 7.87 15.13
C ASN A 65 17.78 8.49 15.39
N THR A 66 17.47 9.60 14.71
CA THR A 66 16.14 10.22 14.71
C THR A 66 15.08 9.25 14.19
N GLY A 67 15.35 8.55 13.09
CA GLY A 67 14.45 7.55 12.54
C GLY A 67 14.17 6.40 13.50
N ALA A 68 15.17 5.94 14.25
CA ALA A 68 14.99 4.95 15.30
C ALA A 68 14.10 5.45 16.44
N ALA A 69 14.24 6.72 16.86
CA ALA A 69 13.38 7.34 17.88
C ALA A 69 11.92 7.48 17.37
N GLN A 70 11.74 7.97 16.14
CA GLN A 70 10.43 8.05 15.48
C GLN A 70 9.74 6.68 15.41
N SER A 71 10.50 5.62 15.10
CA SER A 71 9.98 4.26 14.98
C SER A 71 9.47 3.71 16.31
N ARG A 72 10.16 4.00 17.43
CA ARG A 72 9.68 3.61 18.77
C ARG A 72 8.40 4.34 19.15
N GLN A 73 8.33 5.65 18.87
CA GLN A 73 7.13 6.44 19.13
C GLN A 73 5.95 5.95 18.28
N LEU A 74 6.20 5.57 17.03
CA LEU A 74 5.19 4.94 16.18
C LEU A 74 4.70 3.60 16.77
N GLY A 75 5.60 2.79 17.33
CA GLY A 75 5.24 1.57 18.05
C GLY A 75 4.25 1.83 19.19
N SER A 76 4.55 2.80 20.06
CA SER A 76 3.63 3.18 21.16
C SER A 76 2.28 3.68 20.64
N ARG A 77 2.26 4.47 19.56
CA ARG A 77 1.02 4.93 18.93
C ARG A 77 0.21 3.79 18.33
N LEU A 78 0.87 2.81 17.71
CA LEU A 78 0.22 1.63 17.17
C LEU A 78 -0.38 0.77 18.28
N SER A 79 0.38 0.52 19.35
CA SER A 79 -0.10 -0.21 20.53
C SER A 79 -1.36 0.43 21.11
N ASN A 80 -1.41 1.76 21.21
CA ASN A 80 -2.61 2.47 21.66
C ASN A 80 -3.77 2.37 20.66
N LEU A 81 -3.49 2.37 19.35
CA LEU A 81 -4.51 2.31 18.30
C LEU A 81 -5.21 0.95 18.26
N ILE A 82 -4.43 -0.14 18.34
CA ILE A 82 -4.98 -1.52 18.27
C ILE A 82 -5.33 -2.07 19.65
N SER A 83 -4.87 -1.45 20.75
CA SER A 83 -5.14 -1.90 22.12
C SER A 83 -4.80 -3.39 22.32
N SER A 84 -5.79 -4.26 22.53
CA SER A 84 -5.66 -5.72 22.68
C SER A 84 -5.90 -6.51 21.38
N GLU A 85 -6.17 -5.85 20.27
CA GLU A 85 -6.47 -6.47 18.98
C GLU A 85 -5.22 -7.09 18.33
N SER A 86 -5.42 -8.06 17.44
CA SER A 86 -4.34 -8.74 16.73
C SER A 86 -3.97 -8.01 15.42
N CYS A 87 -2.74 -8.22 14.94
CA CYS A 87 -2.24 -7.56 13.74
C CYS A 87 -1.30 -8.47 12.92
N TYR A 88 -1.53 -8.51 11.61
CA TYR A 88 -0.62 -9.11 10.62
C TYR A 88 0.22 -8.01 9.94
N PHE A 89 1.51 -8.26 9.70
CA PHE A 89 2.44 -7.24 9.24
C PHE A 89 3.00 -7.56 7.85
N TYR A 90 2.88 -6.62 6.91
CA TYR A 90 3.67 -6.58 5.69
C TYR A 90 4.80 -5.57 5.83
N THR A 91 5.97 -5.88 5.27
CA THR A 91 7.08 -4.94 5.18
C THR A 91 7.74 -4.97 3.81
N SER A 92 8.10 -3.80 3.31
CA SER A 92 9.07 -3.71 2.21
C SER A 92 10.40 -4.35 2.62
N PRO A 93 11.14 -4.96 1.66
CA PRO A 93 12.43 -5.60 1.90
C PRO A 93 13.56 -4.64 2.30
N TYR A 94 13.36 -3.32 2.17
CA TYR A 94 14.42 -2.34 2.41
C TYR A 94 14.81 -2.27 3.89
N LEU A 95 16.09 -2.03 4.15
CA LEU A 95 16.64 -2.05 5.50
C LEU A 95 15.94 -1.04 6.42
N ARG A 96 15.69 0.18 5.93
CA ARG A 96 14.96 1.21 6.71
C ARG A 96 13.54 0.81 7.10
N THR A 97 12.82 0.07 6.26
CA THR A 97 11.46 -0.43 6.59
C THR A 97 11.53 -1.56 7.60
N LYS A 98 12.47 -2.50 7.42
CA LYS A 98 12.74 -3.58 8.39
C LYS A 98 13.15 -3.05 9.75
N GLN A 99 14.06 -2.08 9.80
CA GLN A 99 14.50 -1.44 11.03
C GLN A 99 13.35 -0.72 11.71
N THR A 100 12.53 0.04 10.97
CA THR A 100 11.35 0.72 11.51
C THR A 100 10.39 -0.30 12.12
N LEU A 101 10.05 -1.36 11.39
CA LEU A 101 9.16 -2.41 11.86
C LEU A 101 9.73 -3.12 13.10
N SER A 102 11.03 -3.40 13.15
CA SER A 102 11.63 -4.06 14.31
C SER A 102 11.54 -3.23 15.61
N TYR A 103 11.55 -1.90 15.52
CA TYR A 103 11.28 -1.04 16.68
C TYR A 103 9.81 -1.04 17.09
N ILE A 104 8.89 -1.11 16.12
CA ILE A 104 7.45 -1.20 16.37
C ILE A 104 7.08 -2.53 17.04
N LEU A 105 7.57 -3.65 16.53
CA LEU A 105 7.23 -4.98 17.05
C LEU A 105 7.67 -5.16 18.51
N LYS A 106 8.72 -4.47 18.95
CA LYS A 106 9.17 -4.47 20.36
C LYS A 106 8.19 -3.82 21.32
N THR A 107 7.23 -3.03 20.84
CA THR A 107 6.20 -2.40 21.68
C THR A 107 4.92 -3.23 21.75
N LEU A 108 4.85 -4.38 21.07
CA LEU A 108 3.66 -5.23 21.02
C LEU A 108 3.94 -6.57 21.73
N PRO A 109 2.99 -7.07 22.55
CA PRO A 109 2.97 -8.46 22.99
C PRO A 109 3.05 -9.44 21.82
N PRO A 110 3.85 -10.53 21.92
CA PRO A 110 3.93 -11.55 20.87
C PRO A 110 2.59 -12.17 20.48
N SER A 111 1.65 -12.28 21.43
CA SER A 111 0.31 -12.82 21.20
C SER A 111 -0.56 -11.95 20.28
N GLN A 112 -0.21 -10.67 20.08
CA GLN A 112 -0.92 -9.78 19.15
C GLN A 112 -0.35 -9.83 17.74
N ILE A 113 0.81 -10.48 17.52
CA ILE A 113 1.49 -10.53 16.23
C ILE A 113 1.08 -11.83 15.53
N LEU A 114 0.18 -11.74 14.55
CA LEU A 114 -0.31 -12.90 13.79
C LEU A 114 0.75 -13.45 12.84
N GLY A 115 1.54 -12.56 12.25
CA GLY A 115 2.58 -12.94 11.31
C GLY A 115 3.26 -11.73 10.70
N ILE A 116 4.41 -11.97 10.06
CA ILE A 116 5.20 -10.95 9.36
C ILE A 116 5.57 -11.51 7.99
N ARG A 117 5.23 -10.77 6.93
CA ARG A 117 5.53 -11.12 5.55
C ARG A 117 6.32 -10.00 4.88
N GLU A 118 7.46 -10.36 4.31
CA GLU A 118 8.18 -9.45 3.42
C GLU A 118 7.47 -9.39 2.06
N GLU A 119 7.28 -8.18 1.54
CA GLU A 119 6.60 -7.94 0.26
C GLU A 119 7.46 -7.02 -0.63
N PRO A 120 8.15 -7.60 -1.65
CA PRO A 120 8.98 -6.85 -2.58
C PRO A 120 8.24 -5.76 -3.36
N ARG A 121 6.93 -5.90 -3.60
CA ARG A 121 6.13 -4.89 -4.32
C ARG A 121 5.89 -3.62 -3.51
N LEU A 122 6.24 -3.58 -2.22
CA LEU A 122 6.09 -2.41 -1.34
C LEU A 122 7.34 -1.51 -1.29
N THR A 123 8.35 -1.70 -2.14
CA THR A 123 9.57 -0.86 -2.23
C THR A 123 9.27 0.58 -2.67
N GLU A 124 10.20 1.51 -2.46
CA GLU A 124 10.10 2.88 -2.98
C GLU A 124 10.32 2.92 -4.49
N GLN A 125 9.88 3.99 -5.16
CA GLN A 125 10.21 4.23 -6.58
C GLN A 125 11.73 4.17 -6.80
N GLN A 126 12.16 3.28 -7.67
CA GLN A 126 13.57 3.18 -8.04
C GLN A 126 13.95 4.37 -8.92
N PHE A 127 15.00 5.09 -8.54
CA PHE A 127 15.53 6.19 -9.35
C PHE A 127 16.53 5.71 -10.41
N GLY A 128 16.86 4.42 -10.44
CA GLY A 128 17.90 3.86 -11.30
C GLY A 128 19.28 3.85 -10.64
N ASN A 129 20.29 3.41 -11.39
CA ASN A 129 21.64 3.14 -10.90
C ASN A 129 22.52 4.41 -10.88
N PHE A 130 22.05 5.48 -10.25
CA PHE A 130 22.79 6.74 -10.23
C PHE A 130 24.08 6.65 -9.42
N GLN A 131 25.18 7.11 -10.04
CA GLN A 131 26.51 7.17 -9.40
C GLN A 131 26.93 8.59 -9.02
N ASN A 132 26.08 9.61 -9.27
CA ASN A 132 26.39 11.02 -9.01
C ASN A 132 25.18 11.76 -8.43
N VAL A 133 25.41 12.50 -7.33
CA VAL A 133 24.39 13.31 -6.62
C VAL A 133 23.75 14.38 -7.52
N ASN A 134 24.52 15.00 -8.41
CA ASN A 134 24.02 16.03 -9.33
C ASN A 134 22.99 15.45 -10.29
N SER A 135 23.26 14.27 -10.88
CA SER A 135 22.32 13.59 -11.76
C SER A 135 21.02 13.23 -11.04
N ILE A 136 21.12 12.74 -9.79
CA ILE A 136 19.95 12.46 -8.94
C ILE A 136 19.13 13.72 -8.69
N ASN A 137 19.78 14.84 -8.37
CA ASN A 137 19.11 16.10 -8.07
C ASN A 137 18.46 16.69 -9.33
N SER A 138 19.15 16.65 -10.47
CA SER A 138 18.60 17.07 -11.77
C SER A 138 17.35 16.27 -12.13
N ALA A 139 17.42 14.94 -12.08
CA ALA A 139 16.28 14.08 -12.38
C ALA A 139 15.11 14.29 -11.39
N LYS A 140 15.40 14.50 -10.09
CA LYS A 140 14.37 14.84 -9.09
C LYS A 140 13.69 16.18 -9.40
N ASN A 141 14.45 17.17 -9.87
CA ASN A 141 13.93 18.47 -10.25
C ASN A 141 13.09 18.39 -11.55
N GLU A 142 13.54 17.62 -12.53
CA GLU A 142 12.75 17.34 -13.75
C GLU A 142 11.45 16.61 -13.42
N ARG A 143 11.46 15.62 -12.53
CA ARG A 143 10.24 14.98 -12.05
C ARG A 143 9.26 15.98 -11.44
N ILE A 144 9.78 16.97 -10.69
CA ILE A 144 8.93 18.05 -10.14
C ILE A 144 8.34 18.90 -11.27
N LYS A 145 8.99 19.02 -12.43
CA LYS A 145 8.49 19.76 -13.61
C LYS A 145 7.58 18.93 -14.52
N TYR A 146 7.67 17.60 -14.51
CA TYR A 146 6.87 16.73 -15.38
C TYR A 146 5.64 16.13 -14.67
N GLY A 147 5.73 15.92 -13.36
CA GLY A 147 4.71 15.21 -12.57
C GLY A 147 5.25 13.86 -12.09
N ARG A 148 4.85 13.44 -10.89
CA ARG A 148 5.39 12.24 -10.25
C ARG A 148 4.85 10.95 -10.86
N PHE A 149 3.65 10.97 -11.42
CA PHE A 149 2.97 9.76 -11.88
C PHE A 149 3.60 9.21 -13.16
N TYR A 150 3.82 10.05 -14.17
CA TYR A 150 4.31 9.60 -15.48
C TYR A 150 5.81 9.80 -15.73
N TYR A 151 6.50 10.64 -14.96
CA TYR A 151 7.94 10.80 -15.13
C TYR A 151 8.67 9.50 -14.80
N ARG A 152 9.46 9.00 -15.75
CA ARG A 152 10.32 7.83 -15.59
C ARG A 152 11.75 8.28 -15.41
N PHE A 153 12.37 7.85 -14.31
CA PHE A 153 13.81 8.06 -14.14
C PHE A 153 14.60 7.23 -15.17
N PRO A 154 15.72 7.73 -15.70
CA PRO A 154 16.66 6.93 -16.47
C PRO A 154 17.06 5.66 -15.70
N GLU A 155 16.94 4.48 -16.32
CA GLU A 155 17.20 3.17 -15.68
C GLU A 155 16.38 2.90 -14.40
N GLY A 156 15.28 3.65 -14.19
CA GLY A 156 14.45 3.56 -12.99
C GLY A 156 12.96 3.37 -13.29
N GLU A 157 12.14 3.58 -12.28
CA GLU A 157 10.69 3.45 -12.33
C GLU A 157 10.03 4.81 -12.59
N SER A 158 8.87 4.79 -13.24
CA SER A 158 7.86 5.85 -13.14
C SER A 158 6.88 5.60 -11.98
N GLY A 159 6.09 6.61 -11.61
CA GLY A 159 4.99 6.41 -10.67
C GLY A 159 3.95 5.38 -11.16
N LEU A 160 3.73 5.29 -12.47
CA LEU A 160 2.87 4.27 -13.08
C LEU A 160 3.42 2.85 -12.88
N ASP A 161 4.73 2.65 -12.97
CA ASP A 161 5.36 1.34 -12.72
C ASP A 161 5.12 0.92 -11.26
N VAL A 162 5.28 1.86 -10.32
CA VAL A 162 4.97 1.66 -8.89
C VAL A 162 3.47 1.39 -8.67
N TYR A 163 2.58 2.10 -9.37
CA TYR A 163 1.13 1.88 -9.32
C TYR A 163 0.74 0.46 -9.78
N ASN A 164 1.40 -0.06 -10.82
CA ASN A 164 1.13 -1.39 -11.34
C ASN A 164 1.49 -2.49 -10.33
N ARG A 165 2.64 -2.38 -9.65
CA ARG A 165 2.99 -3.33 -8.57
C ARG A 165 2.12 -3.16 -7.33
N CYS A 166 1.69 -1.95 -6.99
CA CYS A 166 0.68 -1.73 -5.95
C CYS A 166 -0.65 -2.41 -6.32
N SER A 167 -1.07 -2.37 -7.58
CA SER A 167 -2.28 -3.05 -8.07
C SER A 167 -2.21 -4.57 -7.89
N SER A 168 -1.06 -5.17 -8.20
CA SER A 168 -0.81 -6.60 -7.98
C SER A 168 -0.81 -6.94 -6.48
N PHE A 169 -0.23 -6.09 -5.64
CA PHE A 169 -0.24 -6.27 -4.19
C PHE A 169 -1.65 -6.19 -3.59
N VAL A 170 -2.48 -5.23 -4.01
CA VAL A 170 -3.89 -5.12 -3.55
C VAL A 170 -4.67 -6.40 -3.83
N ASN A 171 -4.42 -7.08 -4.94
CA ASN A 171 -5.04 -8.39 -5.21
C ASN A 171 -4.56 -9.49 -4.24
N THR A 172 -3.32 -9.40 -3.76
CA THR A 172 -2.78 -10.31 -2.74
C THR A 172 -3.43 -10.04 -1.40
N LEU A 173 -3.46 -8.76 -0.99
CA LEU A 173 -4.13 -8.31 0.21
C LEU A 173 -5.59 -8.77 0.27
N TYR A 174 -6.32 -8.67 -0.84
CA TYR A 174 -7.72 -9.13 -0.91
C TYR A 174 -7.86 -10.64 -0.75
N ARG A 175 -6.94 -11.45 -1.30
CA ARG A 175 -6.96 -12.91 -1.08
C ARG A 175 -6.63 -13.27 0.35
N ASP A 176 -5.71 -12.54 0.96
CA ASP A 176 -5.29 -12.75 2.34
C ASP A 176 -6.44 -12.44 3.34
N PHE A 177 -7.51 -11.74 2.94
CA PHE A 177 -8.71 -11.57 3.78
C PHE A 177 -9.50 -12.88 4.01
N SER A 178 -9.29 -13.89 3.16
CA SER A 178 -9.86 -15.22 3.36
C SER A 178 -8.87 -16.20 4.00
N ASP A 179 -7.66 -15.75 4.32
CA ASP A 179 -6.61 -16.56 4.95
C ASP A 179 -6.75 -16.48 6.48
N GLU A 180 -7.00 -17.62 7.12
CA GLU A 180 -7.24 -17.69 8.57
C GLU A 180 -5.96 -17.46 9.39
N ASP A 181 -4.78 -17.58 8.80
CA ASP A 181 -3.51 -17.23 9.43
C ASP A 181 -3.26 -15.70 9.40
N VAL A 182 -3.94 -14.99 8.50
CA VAL A 182 -3.84 -13.52 8.35
C VAL A 182 -4.97 -12.81 9.10
N ILE A 183 -6.20 -13.29 8.94
CA ILE A 183 -7.40 -12.73 9.59
C ILE A 183 -8.01 -13.81 10.49
N THR A 184 -7.66 -13.75 11.78
CA THR A 184 -8.08 -14.73 12.79
C THR A 184 -9.41 -14.36 13.45
N SER A 185 -9.78 -13.08 13.42
CA SER A 185 -10.98 -12.55 14.05
C SER A 185 -11.46 -11.27 13.37
N ASP A 186 -12.67 -10.83 13.72
CA ASP A 186 -13.27 -9.60 13.19
C ASP A 186 -12.54 -8.33 13.65
N ASP A 187 -11.75 -8.44 14.74
CA ASP A 187 -10.88 -7.40 15.27
C ASP A 187 -9.45 -7.45 14.71
N SER A 188 -9.14 -8.35 13.77
CA SER A 188 -7.80 -8.44 13.18
C SER A 188 -7.47 -7.18 12.38
N ASN A 189 -6.24 -6.69 12.52
CA ASN A 189 -5.69 -5.56 11.78
C ASN A 189 -4.63 -6.03 10.78
N ILE A 190 -4.42 -5.26 9.71
CA ILE A 190 -3.27 -5.41 8.84
C ILE A 190 -2.42 -4.14 8.91
N PHE A 191 -1.12 -4.30 9.10
CA PHE A 191 -0.13 -3.22 9.09
C PHE A 191 0.82 -3.35 7.90
N ILE A 192 1.06 -2.26 7.17
CA ILE A 192 1.85 -2.24 5.94
C ILE A 192 2.96 -1.19 6.10
N MET A 193 4.19 -1.65 6.28
CA MET A 193 5.39 -0.80 6.36
C MET A 193 5.99 -0.56 4.97
N THR A 194 5.95 0.69 4.49
CA THR A 194 6.36 1.07 3.14
C THR A 194 7.03 2.47 3.11
N HIS A 195 7.02 3.13 1.96
CA HIS A 195 7.73 4.38 1.65
C HIS A 195 6.76 5.48 1.22
N GLY A 196 7.27 6.68 0.96
CA GLY A 196 6.43 7.87 0.78
C GLY A 196 5.59 7.83 -0.50
N LEU A 197 6.21 7.57 -1.65
CA LEU A 197 5.47 7.53 -2.91
C LEU A 197 4.59 6.28 -3.00
N THR A 198 5.14 5.13 -2.61
CA THR A 198 4.43 3.84 -2.63
C THR A 198 3.18 3.86 -1.76
N MET A 199 3.22 4.48 -0.57
CA MET A 199 2.03 4.67 0.26
C MET A 199 0.92 5.41 -0.48
N ARG A 200 1.25 6.54 -1.14
CA ARG A 200 0.28 7.34 -1.89
C ARG A 200 -0.30 6.58 -3.08
N LEU A 201 0.54 5.85 -3.82
CA LEU A 201 0.10 5.06 -4.97
C LEU A 201 -0.72 3.84 -4.55
N LEU A 202 -0.41 3.24 -3.40
CA LEU A 202 -1.22 2.19 -2.81
C LEU A 202 -2.62 2.72 -2.44
N ILE A 203 -2.70 3.90 -1.81
CA ILE A 203 -3.97 4.56 -1.47
C ILE A 203 -4.73 4.96 -2.73
N MET A 204 -4.05 5.56 -3.71
CA MET A 204 -4.61 5.87 -5.03
C MET A 204 -5.25 4.64 -5.64
N ARG A 205 -4.52 3.52 -5.67
CA ARG A 205 -5.01 2.28 -6.23
C ARG A 205 -6.16 1.67 -5.43
N PHE A 206 -6.09 1.72 -4.10
CA PHE A 206 -7.11 1.14 -3.23
C PHE A 206 -8.45 1.87 -3.39
N PHE A 207 -8.43 3.21 -3.46
CA PHE A 207 -9.63 4.05 -3.55
C PHE A 207 -10.01 4.47 -4.96
N HIS A 208 -9.21 4.11 -5.96
CA HIS A 208 -9.37 4.48 -7.36
C HIS A 208 -9.27 5.99 -7.66
N TYR A 209 -8.55 6.75 -6.83
CA TYR A 209 -8.26 8.16 -7.09
C TYR A 209 -7.62 8.36 -8.46
N ASN A 210 -7.92 9.48 -9.11
CA ASN A 210 -7.33 9.79 -10.41
C ASN A 210 -5.90 10.33 -10.28
N VAL A 211 -5.25 10.52 -11.43
CA VAL A 211 -3.87 11.01 -11.49
C VAL A 211 -3.77 12.42 -10.91
N ALA A 212 -4.76 13.28 -11.15
CA ALA A 212 -4.76 14.66 -10.66
C ALA A 212 -4.86 14.72 -9.12
N ASP A 213 -5.69 13.87 -8.51
CA ASP A 213 -5.77 13.68 -7.05
C ASP A 213 -4.44 13.20 -6.50
N PHE A 214 -3.80 12.24 -7.17
CA PHE A 214 -2.48 11.77 -6.79
C PHE A 214 -1.45 12.89 -6.88
N GLU A 215 -1.39 13.69 -7.94
CA GLU A 215 -0.41 14.79 -8.05
C GLU A 215 -0.61 15.87 -6.97
N ARG A 216 -1.86 16.12 -6.55
CA ARG A 216 -2.21 17.03 -5.43
C ARG A 216 -1.89 16.46 -4.05
N SER A 217 -1.86 15.13 -3.92
CA SER A 217 -1.56 14.49 -2.64
C SER A 217 -0.10 14.74 -2.21
N GLU A 218 0.17 14.60 -0.92
CA GLU A 218 1.47 14.85 -0.33
C GLU A 218 2.05 13.60 0.33
N ASN A 219 3.39 13.51 0.36
CA ASN A 219 4.04 12.47 1.15
C ASN A 219 3.84 12.80 2.63
N SER A 220 3.40 11.82 3.41
CA SER A 220 3.44 11.94 4.87
C SER A 220 4.89 12.14 5.35
N ARG A 221 5.06 12.70 6.55
CA ARG A 221 6.36 12.73 7.23
C ARG A 221 6.84 11.30 7.53
N ASN A 222 8.12 11.12 7.83
CA ASN A 222 8.64 9.84 8.30
C ASN A 222 7.84 9.35 9.53
N CYS A 223 7.57 8.04 9.60
CA CYS A 223 6.64 7.45 10.57
C CYS A 223 5.20 8.00 10.54
N GLY A 224 4.80 8.67 9.45
CA GLY A 224 3.41 9.03 9.19
C GLY A 224 2.57 7.78 8.90
N VAL A 225 1.34 7.77 9.41
CA VAL A 225 0.41 6.64 9.35
C VAL A 225 -0.89 7.07 8.68
N VAL A 226 -1.37 6.24 7.76
CA VAL A 226 -2.70 6.31 7.17
C VAL A 226 -3.48 5.09 7.65
N VAL A 227 -4.61 5.32 8.28
CA VAL A 227 -5.54 4.29 8.75
C VAL A 227 -6.74 4.24 7.82
N LEU A 228 -7.02 3.06 7.30
CA LEU A 228 -8.26 2.71 6.60
C LEU A 228 -9.11 1.91 7.57
N GLU A 229 -10.24 2.46 8.01
CA GLU A 229 -11.16 1.81 8.94
C GLU A 229 -12.26 1.11 8.15
N ARG A 230 -12.55 -0.16 8.47
CA ARG A 230 -13.71 -0.88 7.92
C ARG A 230 -14.99 -0.17 8.38
N ARG A 231 -15.91 0.06 7.46
CA ARG A 231 -17.21 0.67 7.78
C ARG A 231 -18.09 -0.30 8.55
N GLU A 232 -19.01 0.24 9.35
CA GLU A 232 -19.98 -0.56 10.11
C GLU A 232 -20.99 -1.28 9.19
N ASP A 233 -21.38 -0.66 8.07
CA ASP A 233 -22.32 -1.20 7.08
C ASP A 233 -21.64 -2.12 6.05
N TYR A 234 -20.42 -2.62 6.32
CA TYR A 234 -19.66 -3.39 5.33
C TYR A 234 -20.37 -4.68 4.88
N MET A 235 -21.13 -5.34 5.75
CA MET A 235 -21.89 -6.55 5.41
C MET A 235 -22.94 -6.27 4.34
N GLU A 236 -23.70 -5.17 4.47
CA GLU A 236 -24.68 -4.75 3.45
C GLU A 236 -23.99 -4.37 2.13
N LEU A 237 -22.83 -3.72 2.22
CA LEU A 237 -22.04 -3.35 1.06
C LEU A 237 -21.48 -4.59 0.34
N GLU A 238 -21.04 -5.60 1.08
CA GLU A 238 -20.57 -6.88 0.54
C GLU A 238 -21.70 -7.65 -0.16
N GLU A 239 -22.88 -7.74 0.44
CA GLU A 239 -24.05 -8.37 -0.19
C GLU A 239 -24.39 -7.73 -1.54
N ARG A 240 -24.22 -6.41 -1.65
CA ARG A 240 -24.38 -5.64 -2.89
C ARG A 240 -23.18 -5.74 -3.84
N ARG A 241 -22.18 -6.57 -3.52
CA ARG A 241 -20.91 -6.73 -4.25
C ARG A 241 -20.19 -5.40 -4.46
N ALA A 242 -20.21 -4.55 -3.44
CA ALA A 242 -19.51 -3.28 -3.49
C ALA A 242 -18.00 -3.51 -3.70
N LYS A 243 -17.36 -2.55 -4.37
CA LYS A 243 -15.90 -2.54 -4.50
C LYS A 243 -15.26 -2.40 -3.12
N LEU A 244 -14.08 -2.98 -2.93
CA LEU A 244 -13.29 -2.87 -1.70
C LEU A 244 -13.10 -1.42 -1.24
N SER A 245 -12.95 -0.48 -2.18
CA SER A 245 -12.84 0.96 -1.90
C SER A 245 -14.05 1.58 -1.18
N ARG A 246 -15.20 0.89 -1.18
CA ARG A 246 -16.41 1.31 -0.46
C ARG A 246 -16.53 0.69 0.92
N ILE A 247 -15.79 -0.39 1.20
CA ILE A 247 -15.80 -1.11 2.47
C ILE A 247 -15.01 -0.35 3.54
N TYR A 248 -14.01 0.42 3.12
CA TYR A 248 -13.14 1.17 4.02
C TYR A 248 -13.30 2.68 3.86
N ASP A 249 -13.06 3.40 4.95
CA ASP A 249 -12.92 4.84 4.98
C ASP A 249 -11.52 5.25 5.43
N ILE A 250 -10.93 6.25 4.76
CA ILE A 250 -9.71 6.89 5.28
C ILE A 250 -10.09 7.74 6.50
N THR A 251 -9.45 7.53 7.65
CA THR A 251 -9.77 8.32 8.85
C THR A 251 -9.54 9.82 8.63
N ARG A 252 -10.19 10.68 9.42
CA ARG A 252 -10.10 12.13 9.26
C ARG A 252 -8.67 12.65 9.44
N GLU A 253 -7.91 12.14 10.42
CA GLU A 253 -6.50 12.49 10.59
C GLU A 253 -5.68 12.05 9.40
N SER A 254 -5.91 10.83 8.91
CA SER A 254 -5.19 10.25 7.78
C SER A 254 -5.42 11.04 6.51
N ARG A 255 -6.66 11.47 6.21
CA ARG A 255 -6.97 12.33 5.06
C ARG A 255 -6.21 13.66 5.09
N LYS A 256 -6.15 14.31 6.27
CA LYS A 256 -5.40 15.57 6.44
C LYS A 256 -3.89 15.38 6.21
N LEU A 257 -3.35 14.21 6.53
CA LEU A 257 -1.92 13.91 6.40
C LEU A 257 -1.46 13.80 4.93
N ILE A 258 -2.32 13.29 4.05
CA ILE A 258 -1.96 12.93 2.67
C ILE A 258 -2.63 13.80 1.60
N ASN A 259 -3.61 14.63 1.98
CA ASN A 259 -4.30 15.56 1.07
C ASN A 259 -4.99 14.90 -0.15
N PHE A 260 -5.58 13.70 0.04
CA PHE A 260 -6.50 13.11 -0.95
C PHE A 260 -7.94 13.61 -0.73
N PRO A 261 -8.77 13.74 -1.79
CA PRO A 261 -10.17 14.16 -1.63
C PRO A 261 -11.03 13.10 -0.95
N LYS A 262 -12.24 13.46 -0.54
CA LYS A 262 -13.15 12.55 0.20
C LYS A 262 -13.58 11.32 -0.60
N ALA A 263 -13.75 11.42 -1.91
CA ALA A 263 -14.18 10.33 -2.77
C ALA A 263 -13.16 10.11 -3.90
N GLY A 264 -12.82 8.84 -4.17
CA GLY A 264 -11.96 8.43 -5.29
C GLY A 264 -12.73 7.94 -6.52
N ILE A 265 -14.03 8.21 -6.62
CA ILE A 265 -14.79 7.87 -7.82
C ILE A 265 -14.82 9.11 -8.71
N VAL A 266 -14.06 9.07 -9.80
CA VAL A 266 -14.23 10.04 -10.89
C VAL A 266 -15.64 9.86 -11.44
N ASN A 267 -16.52 10.83 -11.19
CA ASN A 267 -17.81 10.85 -11.87
C ASN A 267 -17.67 11.61 -13.21
N TYR A 268 -18.64 11.42 -14.11
CA TYR A 268 -18.63 12.07 -15.43
C TYR A 268 -18.50 13.59 -15.32
N ALA A 269 -19.15 14.22 -14.35
CA ALA A 269 -19.08 15.67 -14.14
C ALA A 269 -17.69 16.11 -13.66
N ASP A 270 -17.00 15.32 -12.83
CA ASP A 270 -15.62 15.60 -12.40
C ASP A 270 -14.66 15.50 -13.60
N MET A 271 -14.81 14.46 -14.43
CA MET A 271 -14.01 14.30 -15.65
C MET A 271 -14.26 15.42 -16.66
N VAL A 272 -15.52 15.78 -16.90
CA VAL A 272 -15.87 16.90 -17.80
C VAL A 272 -15.36 18.22 -17.22
N SER A 273 -15.53 18.46 -15.91
CA SER A 273 -14.96 19.65 -15.26
C SER A 273 -13.44 19.69 -15.37
N GLU A 274 -12.76 18.55 -15.26
CA GLU A 274 -11.32 18.44 -15.48
C GLU A 274 -10.96 18.81 -16.92
N VAL A 275 -11.57 18.19 -17.93
CA VAL A 275 -11.30 18.48 -19.35
C VAL A 275 -11.67 19.90 -19.76
N SER A 276 -12.75 20.45 -19.20
CA SER A 276 -13.25 21.81 -19.49
C SER A 276 -12.58 22.91 -18.68
N ARG A 277 -11.71 22.59 -17.72
CA ARG A 277 -10.91 23.60 -17.02
C ARG A 277 -9.90 24.19 -17.99
N GLU A 278 -10.02 25.50 -18.24
CA GLU A 278 -8.98 26.30 -18.91
C GLU A 278 -7.61 25.96 -18.30
N GLY A 279 -6.66 25.57 -19.16
CA GLY A 279 -5.40 24.98 -18.74
C GLY A 279 -5.17 23.59 -19.32
N LEU A 280 -6.05 22.61 -19.05
CA LEU A 280 -5.81 21.19 -19.38
C LEU A 280 -5.70 20.93 -20.89
N THR A 281 -6.40 21.71 -21.71
CA THR A 281 -6.30 21.70 -23.17
C THR A 281 -5.23 22.65 -23.72
N SER A 282 -4.67 23.56 -22.91
CA SER A 282 -3.64 24.54 -23.31
C SER A 282 -2.22 24.18 -22.86
N PHE A 283 -2.02 23.07 -22.14
CA PHE A 283 -0.70 22.66 -21.66
C PHE A 283 0.16 21.98 -22.74
N ALA A 284 0.85 22.79 -23.53
CA ALA A 284 2.06 22.38 -24.26
C ALA A 284 3.36 22.59 -23.44
N GLU A 285 3.25 23.16 -22.23
CA GLU A 285 4.38 23.52 -21.35
C GLU A 285 4.30 22.73 -20.00
N PRO A 286 5.15 21.72 -19.78
CA PRO A 286 5.15 20.89 -18.56
C PRO A 286 5.27 21.68 -17.25
N ALA A 287 5.93 22.85 -17.28
CA ALA A 287 6.17 23.69 -16.11
C ALA A 287 4.89 24.31 -15.50
N GLU A 288 3.81 24.46 -16.26
CA GLU A 288 2.55 25.02 -15.77
C GLU A 288 1.67 23.98 -15.08
N HIS A 289 1.74 22.71 -15.49
CA HIS A 289 0.99 21.60 -14.91
C HIS A 289 1.21 21.46 -13.39
N ILE A 290 2.45 21.63 -12.92
CA ILE A 290 2.76 21.57 -11.48
C ILE A 290 2.36 22.83 -10.73
N LYS A 291 2.50 24.04 -11.29
CA LYS A 291 1.97 25.25 -10.62
C LYS A 291 0.45 25.15 -10.44
N TYR A 292 -0.24 24.60 -11.44
CA TYR A 292 -1.69 24.39 -11.43
C TYR A 292 -2.15 23.42 -10.33
N TRP A 293 -1.45 22.30 -10.13
CA TRP A 293 -1.82 21.31 -9.11
C TRP A 293 -1.13 21.50 -7.74
N THR A 294 -0.06 22.27 -7.68
CA THR A 294 0.80 22.41 -6.50
C THR A 294 1.06 23.86 -6.13
N ASP A 295 0.10 24.77 -6.28
CA ASP A 295 0.23 26.16 -5.82
C ASP A 295 0.47 26.21 -4.29
N LYS A 296 1.74 26.04 -3.92
CA LYS A 296 2.28 25.98 -2.58
C LYS A 296 2.27 27.35 -1.92
N THR A 297 1.96 28.42 -2.66
CA THR A 297 1.93 29.80 -2.13
C THR A 297 0.77 30.02 -1.15
N LYS A 298 -0.23 29.12 -1.11
CA LYS A 298 -1.39 29.22 -0.20
C LYS A 298 -1.28 28.39 1.08
N VAL A 299 -0.29 27.51 1.22
CA VAL A 299 -0.10 26.72 2.44
C VAL A 299 0.84 27.47 3.39
N LYS A 300 0.28 28.43 4.14
CA LYS A 300 0.93 28.92 5.37
C LYS A 300 0.94 27.75 6.36
N TRP A 301 2.11 27.15 6.58
CA TRP A 301 2.36 26.30 7.73
C TRP A 301 2.16 27.16 8.99
N LYS A 302 0.95 27.19 9.55
CA LYS A 302 0.80 27.50 10.97
C LYS A 302 1.33 26.28 11.70
N THR A 303 2.46 26.43 12.37
CA THR A 303 2.90 25.51 13.42
C THR A 303 1.80 25.40 14.47
N PRO A 304 1.41 24.17 14.86
CA PRO A 304 1.04 23.92 16.23
C PRO A 304 2.03 22.89 16.81
N PHE A 305 2.42 23.19 18.04
CA PHE A 305 3.17 22.35 18.96
C PHE A 305 2.77 20.87 18.92
#